data_AF-A0A509AJ96-F1
#
_entry.id   AF-A0A509AJ96-F1
#
_cell.length_a   1.000
_cell.length_b   1.000
_cell.length_c   1.000
_cell.angle_alpha   90.00
_cell.angle_beta   90.00
_cell.angle_gamma   90.00
#
_symmetry.space_group_name_H-M   'P 1'
#
loop_
_entity.id
_entity.type
_entity.pdbx_description
1 polymer ?
#
loop_
_entity_poly.entity_id
_entity_poly.type
_entity_poly.pdbx_seq_one_letter_code
_entity_poly.pdbx_strand_id
1 'polypeptide(L)'
;MIIRKRSINGSIANKEKLNEKKLQNITIKNYEINEDKKKTFFDYYSCIYPFNMPISLYKYPPIFGHCSLSNFQEIGAKRLALLQFFDTYTIGEEKDSHDSNNTSGDGYKKLDKNNSMENKNKQIRQKIYEYKFGIQSMKNYSKEEMENIIMADLLSHYILRIAFSRDKEKQKWFLKQELKLFTFRLNELKNINVLNQDNLGESERGLIYLLKRENLNYDFIPKPSAAYISNNDKWNKYTAFIQNRDTIEKLFKVPFFPDAYFLVKDHKVCVEKGVAYVPDIYLDAILITQFKINIQESFKYLEQNEKLLLDAQNDSRISAFLTALPKAYVAKDFRQNYEHTEDTRLMPQNLYNIYKQSFPPCMRRIFVNYIKDKHLKHWGRQQLWLFLKGAGMTLDENIQTNRSIWMQPDKFDKEHRYTIRYMYGKEGKKTDFTPYNCSKIINNFPIPSSGDTHGCPFKNFDEHHLKSLLFFFGLNDDQIKAIMPFKKNNEYQLACVKFFTETHPNSPGDGVGNHPNSFYVESRKYYKSKMAQVPKK
;
A
#
# COMPACT_ATOMS: atom_id res chain seq x y z
N MET A 1 -33.58 -6.52 15.00
CA MET A 1 -34.56 -6.39 16.09
C MET A 1 -33.87 -5.74 17.27
N ILE A 2 -34.20 -4.49 17.59
CA ILE A 2 -33.59 -3.73 18.69
C ILE A 2 -34.20 -4.25 19.99
N ILE A 3 -33.45 -5.01 20.80
CA ILE A 3 -33.92 -5.45 22.10
C ILE A 3 -33.41 -4.49 23.18
N ARG A 4 -34.36 -3.72 23.72
CA ARG A 4 -34.24 -2.92 24.93
C ARG A 4 -33.98 -3.83 26.14
N LYS A 5 -33.06 -3.41 27.02
CA LYS A 5 -32.84 -4.00 28.35
C LYS A 5 -34.16 -4.05 29.15
N ARG A 6 -34.51 -5.24 29.66
CA ARG A 6 -35.34 -5.38 30.87
C ARG A 6 -34.57 -6.22 31.88
N SER A 7 -34.48 -5.66 33.09
CA SER A 7 -34.04 -6.31 34.30
C SER A 7 -35.05 -7.40 34.69
N ILE A 8 -34.58 -8.63 34.90
CA ILE A 8 -35.27 -9.63 35.71
C ILE A 8 -34.21 -10.30 36.59
N ASN A 9 -34.44 -10.22 37.90
CA ASN A 9 -33.61 -10.78 38.95
C ASN A 9 -33.42 -12.29 38.78
N GLY A 10 -32.17 -12.72 38.80
CA GLY A 10 -31.74 -14.10 38.99
C GLY A 10 -30.33 -14.07 39.57
N SER A 11 -30.23 -14.32 40.87
CA SER A 11 -29.02 -14.22 41.68
C SER A 11 -27.87 -15.08 41.16
N ILE A 12 -26.71 -14.45 40.86
CA ILE A 12 -25.41 -15.13 40.80
C ILE A 12 -24.63 -14.69 42.05
N ALA A 13 -24.45 -15.64 42.96
CA ALA A 13 -23.49 -15.54 44.04
C ALA A 13 -22.07 -15.84 43.51
N ASN A 14 -21.11 -15.22 44.19
CA ASN A 14 -19.66 -15.43 44.15
C ASN A 14 -18.84 -14.70 43.08
N LYS A 15 -18.54 -13.46 43.47
CA LYS A 15 -17.25 -12.76 43.34
C LYS A 15 -16.05 -13.67 43.08
N GLU A 16 -15.52 -13.61 41.87
CA GLU A 16 -14.08 -13.51 41.67
C GLU A 16 -13.80 -12.22 40.88
N LYS A 17 -13.00 -11.34 41.49
CA LYS A 17 -12.58 -10.05 40.94
C LYS A 17 -11.71 -10.30 39.70
N LEU A 18 -12.30 -10.29 38.50
CA LEU A 18 -11.53 -10.04 37.29
C LEU A 18 -11.22 -8.53 37.26
N ASN A 19 -9.94 -8.19 37.38
CA ASN A 19 -9.43 -6.84 37.20
C ASN A 19 -9.77 -6.34 35.79
N GLU A 20 -10.87 -5.59 35.65
CA GLU A 20 -11.09 -4.69 34.52
C GLU A 20 -10.12 -3.51 34.65
N LYS A 21 -8.86 -3.70 34.23
CA LYS A 21 -7.97 -2.59 33.95
C LYS A 21 -8.22 -2.12 32.51
N LYS A 22 -8.90 -0.98 32.39
CA LYS A 22 -8.95 -0.14 31.19
C LYS A 22 -7.54 0.08 30.64
N LEU A 23 -7.20 -0.39 29.44
CA LEU A 23 -6.15 0.21 28.61
C LEU A 23 -6.45 0.06 27.10
N GLN A 24 -6.33 1.19 26.41
CA GLN A 24 -6.40 1.49 24.96
C GLN A 24 -7.37 0.69 24.03
N ASN A 25 -8.63 1.17 23.97
CA ASN A 25 -9.56 1.37 22.83
C ASN A 25 -9.72 0.36 21.66
N ILE A 26 -9.04 -0.78 21.65
CA ILE A 26 -9.37 -1.96 20.84
C ILE A 26 -9.28 -3.17 21.76
N THR A 27 -10.42 -3.67 22.24
CA THR A 27 -10.44 -4.90 23.05
C THR A 27 -11.11 -5.99 22.25
N ILE A 28 -10.34 -6.97 21.77
CA ILE A 28 -10.88 -8.18 21.16
C ILE A 28 -10.54 -9.34 22.10
N LYS A 29 -11.57 -10.01 22.63
CA LYS A 29 -11.35 -11.24 23.41
C LYS A 29 -10.97 -12.34 22.42
N ASN A 30 -9.89 -13.08 22.71
CA ASN A 30 -9.60 -14.35 22.08
C ASN A 30 -10.87 -15.24 22.06
N TYR A 31 -11.07 -16.01 20.99
CA TYR A 31 -12.32 -16.74 20.76
C TYR A 31 -12.11 -18.25 20.69
N GLU A 32 -13.19 -18.99 20.98
CA GLU A 32 -13.28 -20.45 20.87
C GLU A 32 -13.53 -20.84 19.40
N ILE A 33 -12.61 -21.62 18.81
CA ILE A 33 -12.87 -22.37 17.57
C ILE A 33 -13.50 -23.69 18.02
N ASN A 34 -14.70 -23.99 17.50
CA ASN A 34 -15.40 -25.24 17.78
C ASN A 34 -15.20 -26.19 16.59
N GLU A 35 -14.02 -26.82 16.54
CA GLU A 35 -13.79 -28.01 15.71
C GLU A 35 -13.77 -29.23 16.64
N ASP A 36 -14.74 -30.13 16.45
CA ASP A 36 -14.84 -31.46 17.06
C ASP A 36 -14.27 -31.61 18.49
N LYS A 37 -15.10 -31.24 19.48
CA LYS A 37 -14.94 -31.56 20.91
C LYS A 37 -13.65 -31.06 21.60
N LYS A 38 -12.79 -30.25 20.96
CA LYS A 38 -11.67 -29.56 21.62
C LYS A 38 -11.83 -28.05 21.52
N LYS A 39 -11.95 -27.38 22.67
CA LYS A 39 -11.92 -25.92 22.77
C LYS A 39 -10.52 -25.43 22.41
N THR A 40 -10.33 -24.83 21.25
CA THR A 40 -9.05 -24.19 20.88
C THR A 40 -9.24 -22.68 20.80
N PHE A 41 -8.35 -21.96 21.48
CA PHE A 41 -8.34 -20.50 21.53
C PHE A 41 -7.42 -20.00 20.42
N PHE A 42 -7.88 -19.10 19.55
CA PHE A 42 -6.95 -18.50 18.57
C PHE A 42 -5.99 -17.56 19.29
N ASP A 43 -4.75 -17.99 19.48
CA ASP A 43 -3.72 -17.21 20.14
C ASP A 43 -3.20 -16.10 19.21
N TYR A 44 -3.79 -14.91 19.30
CA TYR A 44 -3.32 -13.76 18.51
C TYR A 44 -1.86 -13.41 18.80
N TYR A 45 -1.33 -13.68 20.00
CA TYR A 45 0.06 -13.37 20.33
C TYR A 45 1.06 -14.17 19.48
N SER A 46 0.70 -15.42 19.14
CA SER A 46 1.46 -16.25 18.19
C SER A 46 1.48 -15.71 16.75
N CYS A 47 0.67 -14.68 16.43
CA CYS A 47 0.72 -14.00 15.14
C CYS A 47 1.96 -13.13 14.98
N ILE A 48 2.48 -12.58 16.09
CA ILE A 48 3.70 -11.79 16.10
C ILE A 48 4.85 -12.60 16.66
N TYR A 49 4.73 -13.31 17.79
CA TYR A 49 5.86 -14.00 18.40
C TYR A 49 6.26 -15.29 17.65
N PRO A 50 7.57 -15.61 17.50
CA PRO A 50 8.77 -14.85 17.88
C PRO A 50 9.24 -13.82 16.82
N PHE A 51 8.39 -13.50 15.86
CA PHE A 51 8.61 -12.57 14.77
C PHE A 51 8.38 -11.12 15.20
N ASN A 52 8.89 -10.19 14.42
CA ASN A 52 8.72 -8.76 14.67
C ASN A 52 7.64 -8.13 13.78
N MET A 53 6.89 -8.95 13.03
CA MET A 53 5.79 -8.53 12.18
C MET A 53 4.63 -9.53 12.30
N PRO A 54 3.39 -9.06 12.54
CA PRO A 54 2.23 -9.92 12.48
C PRO A 54 2.13 -10.63 11.14
N ILE A 55 1.96 -11.95 11.13
CA ILE A 55 1.70 -12.75 9.94
C ILE A 55 0.53 -13.68 10.25
N SER A 56 -0.44 -13.80 9.34
CA SER A 56 -1.55 -14.76 9.41
C SER A 56 -2.16 -14.98 8.03
N LEU A 57 -2.89 -16.09 7.85
CA LEU A 57 -3.70 -16.29 6.65
C LEU A 57 -5.00 -15.50 6.68
N TYR A 58 -5.34 -14.86 7.81
CA TYR A 58 -6.58 -14.11 8.00
C TYR A 58 -7.82 -14.95 7.65
N LYS A 59 -7.84 -16.22 8.10
CA LYS A 59 -8.97 -17.15 7.92
C LYS A 59 -10.18 -16.74 8.75
N TYR A 60 -9.93 -16.19 9.95
CA TYR A 60 -10.97 -15.93 10.92
C TYR A 60 -11.10 -14.42 11.18
N PRO A 61 -12.32 -13.85 11.08
CA PRO A 61 -12.54 -12.45 11.41
C PRO A 61 -12.48 -12.24 12.92
N PRO A 62 -12.06 -11.05 13.40
CA PRO A 62 -12.18 -10.71 14.80
C PRO A 62 -13.67 -10.56 15.17
N ILE A 63 -14.25 -11.59 15.80
CA ILE A 63 -15.69 -11.68 16.09
C ILE A 63 -16.13 -11.04 17.41
N PHE A 64 -15.20 -10.82 18.35
CA PHE A 64 -15.51 -10.20 19.64
C PHE A 64 -14.68 -8.95 19.80
N GLY A 65 -15.29 -7.82 20.13
CA GLY A 65 -14.57 -6.63 20.52
C GLY A 65 -15.18 -5.34 20.03
N HIS A 66 -14.54 -4.23 20.37
CA HIS A 66 -14.94 -2.91 19.91
C HIS A 66 -13.70 -2.08 19.60
N CYS A 67 -13.81 -1.22 18.59
CA CYS A 67 -12.80 -0.28 18.16
C CYS A 67 -13.46 1.09 18.03
N SER A 68 -12.75 2.17 18.43
CA SER A 68 -13.24 3.53 18.18
C SER A 68 -13.34 3.80 16.67
N LEU A 69 -14.25 4.68 16.26
CA LEU A 69 -14.35 5.09 14.85
C LEU A 69 -13.06 5.73 14.34
N SER A 70 -12.40 6.52 15.20
CA SER A 70 -11.09 7.12 14.89
C SER A 70 -10.04 6.04 14.60
N ASN A 71 -9.95 5.02 15.45
CA ASN A 71 -8.98 3.93 15.25
C ASN A 71 -9.33 3.12 13.99
N PHE A 72 -10.62 2.85 13.74
CA PHE A 72 -11.08 2.16 12.53
C PHE A 72 -10.63 2.90 11.27
N GLN A 73 -10.81 4.22 11.24
CA GLN A 73 -10.39 5.07 10.13
C GLN A 73 -8.86 5.11 10.00
N GLU A 74 -8.16 5.30 11.11
CA GLU A 74 -6.70 5.40 11.15
C GLU A 74 -6.03 4.10 10.66
N ILE A 75 -6.40 2.94 11.20
CA ILE A 75 -5.76 1.66 10.83
C ILE A 75 -6.09 1.28 9.38
N GLY A 76 -7.32 1.52 8.92
CA GLY A 76 -7.71 1.30 7.52
C GLY A 76 -6.92 2.19 6.56
N ALA A 77 -6.77 3.48 6.88
CA ALA A 77 -6.00 4.42 6.07
C ALA A 77 -4.50 4.08 6.06
N LYS A 78 -3.92 3.70 7.21
CA LYS A 78 -2.52 3.28 7.30
C LYS A 78 -2.25 2.01 6.50
N ARG A 79 -3.12 0.99 6.59
CA ARG A 79 -2.95 -0.23 5.79
C ARG A 79 -3.03 0.07 4.31
N LEU A 80 -3.99 0.89 3.90
CA LEU A 80 -4.10 1.30 2.51
C LEU A 80 -2.82 2.01 2.03
N ALA A 81 -2.29 2.94 2.82
CA ALA A 81 -1.04 3.65 2.51
C ALA A 81 0.16 2.69 2.40
N LEU A 82 0.24 1.68 3.28
CA LEU A 82 1.26 0.63 3.19
C LEU A 82 1.13 -0.18 1.90
N LEU A 83 -0.08 -0.62 1.54
CA LEU A 83 -0.32 -1.38 0.30
C LEU A 83 0.00 -0.52 -0.96
N GLN A 84 -0.33 0.77 -0.93
CA GLN A 84 0.04 1.72 -1.99
C GLN A 84 1.57 1.91 -2.09
N PHE A 85 2.27 1.91 -0.95
CA PHE A 85 3.73 1.92 -0.94
C PHE A 85 4.28 0.69 -1.67
N PHE A 86 3.80 -0.53 -1.35
CA PHE A 86 4.19 -1.76 -2.06
C PHE A 86 3.91 -1.70 -3.58
N ASP A 87 2.82 -1.06 -3.99
CA ASP A 87 2.49 -0.89 -5.40
C ASP A 87 3.49 0.03 -6.12
N THR A 88 3.72 1.23 -5.57
CA THR A 88 4.66 2.21 -6.16
C THR A 88 6.11 1.72 -6.16
N TYR A 89 6.51 0.99 -5.12
CA TYR A 89 7.89 0.54 -4.93
C TYR A 89 8.29 -0.60 -5.88
N THR A 90 7.32 -1.37 -6.37
CA THR A 90 7.54 -2.49 -7.30
C THR A 90 7.44 -2.09 -8.78
N ILE A 91 6.72 -1.01 -9.12
CA ILE A 91 6.67 -0.47 -10.51
C ILE A 91 8.05 -0.01 -11.01
N GLY A 92 9.00 0.29 -10.11
CA GLY A 92 10.39 0.57 -10.49
C GLY A 92 11.12 -0.65 -11.09
N GLU A 93 10.74 -1.87 -10.72
CA GLU A 93 11.49 -3.09 -11.04
C GLU A 93 11.26 -3.63 -12.46
N GLU A 94 10.05 -3.42 -13.02
CA GLU A 94 9.77 -3.77 -14.42
C GLU A 94 10.57 -2.90 -15.40
N LYS A 95 11.00 -1.71 -14.98
CA LYS A 95 11.80 -0.80 -15.82
C LYS A 95 13.30 -1.07 -15.73
N ASP A 96 13.81 -1.40 -14.54
CA ASP A 96 15.24 -1.61 -14.32
C ASP A 96 15.74 -3.00 -14.77
N SER A 97 14.86 -4.00 -14.85
CA SER A 97 15.24 -5.35 -15.29
C SER A 97 15.63 -5.44 -16.78
N HIS A 98 15.10 -4.56 -17.63
CA HIS A 98 15.38 -4.56 -19.07
C HIS A 98 16.64 -3.77 -19.50
N ASP A 99 17.22 -2.95 -18.63
CA ASP A 99 18.41 -2.14 -18.95
C ASP A 99 19.75 -2.84 -18.65
N SER A 100 19.74 -4.06 -18.10
CA SER A 100 20.96 -4.72 -17.58
C SER A 100 21.57 -5.84 -18.45
N ASN A 101 21.00 -6.14 -19.62
CA ASN A 101 21.41 -7.30 -20.43
C ASN A 101 22.66 -7.10 -21.32
N ASN A 102 23.31 -5.94 -21.32
CA ASN A 102 24.55 -5.75 -22.08
C ASN A 102 25.68 -5.22 -21.19
N THR A 103 26.43 -6.12 -20.54
CA THR A 103 27.87 -5.98 -20.22
C THR A 103 28.32 -7.15 -19.33
N SER A 104 29.34 -7.89 -19.76
CA SER A 104 29.92 -9.03 -19.04
C SER A 104 30.72 -8.57 -17.82
N GLY A 105 30.39 -9.09 -16.63
CA GLY A 105 31.07 -8.78 -15.37
C GLY A 105 30.33 -9.36 -14.15
N ASP A 106 30.43 -10.67 -13.94
CA ASP A 106 29.52 -11.45 -13.07
C ASP A 106 29.78 -11.38 -11.55
N GLY A 107 30.92 -10.86 -11.10
CA GLY A 107 31.25 -10.75 -9.67
C GLY A 107 30.68 -9.51 -8.99
N TYR A 108 31.00 -8.32 -9.52
CA TYR A 108 30.62 -7.03 -8.94
C TYR A 108 29.11 -6.75 -9.06
N LYS A 109 28.47 -7.15 -10.17
CA LYS A 109 27.02 -6.97 -10.38
C LYS A 109 26.16 -7.74 -9.38
N LYS A 110 26.65 -8.87 -8.84
CA LYS A 110 25.93 -9.68 -7.85
C LYS A 110 25.94 -9.03 -6.48
N LEU A 111 27.07 -8.43 -6.10
CA LEU A 111 27.23 -7.70 -4.84
C LEU A 111 26.40 -6.41 -4.82
N ASP A 112 26.41 -5.64 -5.91
CA ASP A 112 25.60 -4.42 -6.04
C ASP A 112 24.09 -4.70 -6.06
N LYS A 113 23.66 -5.79 -6.71
CA LYS A 113 22.25 -6.22 -6.68
C LYS A 113 21.82 -6.66 -5.28
N ASN A 114 22.67 -7.38 -4.54
CA ASN A 114 22.38 -7.79 -3.17
C ASN A 114 22.31 -6.59 -2.21
N ASN A 115 23.23 -5.62 -2.33
CA ASN A 115 23.20 -4.39 -1.54
C ASN A 115 21.98 -3.52 -1.85
N SER A 116 21.58 -3.44 -3.13
CA SER A 116 20.35 -2.74 -3.55
C SER A 116 19.11 -3.41 -2.97
N MET A 117 19.02 -4.75 -3.02
CA MET A 117 17.92 -5.51 -2.44
C MET A 117 17.83 -5.36 -0.91
N GLU A 118 18.96 -5.37 -0.22
CA GLU A 118 18.99 -5.19 1.24
C GLU A 118 18.56 -3.78 1.65
N ASN A 119 19.03 -2.76 0.93
CA ASN A 119 18.58 -1.38 1.12
C ASN A 119 17.07 -1.23 0.87
N LYS A 120 16.53 -1.98 -0.12
CA LYS A 120 15.09 -2.02 -0.38
C LYS A 120 14.32 -2.68 0.76
N ASN A 121 14.74 -3.85 1.22
CA ASN A 121 14.11 -4.55 2.34
C ASN A 121 14.13 -3.69 3.60
N LYS A 122 15.21 -2.94 3.84
CA LYS A 122 15.31 -1.98 4.95
C LYS A 122 14.26 -0.86 4.87
N GLN A 123 14.01 -0.31 3.68
CA GLN A 123 12.96 0.70 3.48
C GLN A 123 11.56 0.12 3.71
N ILE A 124 11.30 -1.11 3.23
CA ILE A 124 10.02 -1.80 3.46
C ILE A 124 9.81 -2.02 4.96
N ARG A 125 10.80 -2.54 5.68
CA ARG A 125 10.76 -2.69 7.15
C ARG A 125 10.43 -1.37 7.83
N GLN A 126 11.14 -0.31 7.47
CA GLN A 126 10.94 1.02 8.05
C GLN A 126 9.50 1.50 7.86
N LYS A 127 8.92 1.31 6.67
CA LYS A 127 7.53 1.69 6.39
C LYS A 127 6.52 0.85 7.16
N ILE A 128 6.74 -0.45 7.31
CA ILE A 128 5.90 -1.32 8.14
C ILE A 128 5.90 -0.83 9.59
N TYR A 129 7.05 -0.44 10.14
CA TYR A 129 7.16 0.08 11.50
C TYR A 129 6.53 1.47 11.66
N GLU A 130 6.74 2.37 10.69
CA GLU A 130 6.15 3.72 10.66
C GLU A 130 4.61 3.65 10.70
N TYR A 131 4.02 2.71 9.98
CA TYR A 131 2.57 2.48 9.97
C TYR A 131 2.06 1.59 11.12
N LYS A 132 2.93 1.16 12.04
CA LYS A 132 2.61 0.31 13.20
C LYS A 132 2.01 -1.06 12.82
N PHE A 133 2.51 -1.67 11.75
CA PHE A 133 2.18 -3.05 11.33
C PHE A 133 3.34 -4.03 11.59
N GLY A 134 4.23 -3.68 12.51
CA GLY A 134 5.38 -4.45 12.96
C GLY A 134 6.13 -3.67 14.05
N ILE A 135 7.12 -4.32 14.65
CA ILE A 135 7.94 -3.79 15.73
C ILE A 135 9.43 -3.90 15.40
N GLN A 136 10.23 -2.98 15.92
CA GLN A 136 11.67 -2.99 15.64
C GLN A 136 12.41 -4.05 16.48
N SER A 137 12.02 -4.21 17.75
CA SER A 137 12.64 -5.13 18.71
C SER A 137 11.61 -5.54 19.74
N MET A 138 11.37 -6.85 19.91
CA MET A 138 10.43 -7.39 20.89
C MET A 138 10.70 -6.89 22.32
N LYS A 139 11.95 -6.57 22.66
CA LYS A 139 12.34 -6.08 23.99
C LYS A 139 11.80 -4.69 24.32
N ASN A 140 11.44 -3.91 23.29
CA ASN A 140 11.01 -2.52 23.44
C ASN A 140 9.49 -2.37 23.58
N TYR A 141 8.75 -3.48 23.51
CA TYR A 141 7.29 -3.47 23.51
C TYR A 141 6.79 -4.39 24.62
N SER A 142 5.79 -3.90 25.35
CA SER A 142 5.01 -4.72 26.26
C SER A 142 4.16 -5.74 25.48
N LYS A 143 3.70 -6.79 26.17
CA LYS A 143 2.75 -7.77 25.61
C LYS A 143 1.50 -7.08 25.04
N GLU A 144 0.99 -6.08 25.75
CA GLU A 144 -0.19 -5.33 25.37
C GLU A 144 0.02 -4.51 24.08
N GLU A 145 1.17 -3.84 23.94
CA GLU A 145 1.49 -3.10 22.71
C GLU A 145 1.64 -4.03 21.50
N MET A 146 2.22 -5.21 21.70
CA MET A 146 2.31 -6.24 20.65
C MET A 146 0.93 -6.75 20.23
N GLU A 147 0.05 -7.02 21.20
CA GLU A 147 -1.35 -7.39 20.93
C GLU A 147 -2.07 -6.29 20.13
N ASN A 148 -1.92 -5.02 20.51
CA ASN A 148 -2.53 -3.91 19.77
C ASN A 148 -2.06 -3.82 18.31
N ILE A 149 -0.79 -4.10 18.05
CA ILE A 149 -0.23 -4.13 16.69
C ILE A 149 -0.80 -5.29 15.87
N ILE A 150 -0.94 -6.47 16.48
CA ILE A 150 -1.60 -7.63 15.85
C ILE A 150 -3.06 -7.29 15.52
N MET A 151 -3.78 -6.66 16.44
CA MET A 151 -5.19 -6.33 16.24
C MET A 151 -5.37 -5.26 15.17
N ALA A 152 -4.48 -4.25 15.13
CA ALA A 152 -4.48 -3.25 14.07
C ALA A 152 -4.25 -3.89 12.69
N ASP A 153 -3.28 -4.81 12.58
CA ASP A 153 -2.99 -5.56 11.36
C ASP A 153 -4.22 -6.35 10.87
N LEU A 154 -4.79 -7.18 11.76
CA LEU A 154 -5.96 -8.00 11.48
C LEU A 154 -7.19 -7.17 11.08
N LEU A 155 -7.54 -6.16 11.89
CA LEU A 155 -8.72 -5.32 11.64
C LEU A 155 -8.58 -4.55 10.34
N SER A 156 -7.42 -3.94 10.10
CA SER A 156 -7.20 -3.13 8.89
C SER A 156 -7.38 -3.95 7.61
N HIS A 157 -6.94 -5.21 7.61
CA HIS A 157 -7.14 -6.15 6.49
C HIS A 157 -8.63 -6.39 6.20
N TYR A 158 -9.44 -6.66 7.24
CA TYR A 158 -10.89 -6.85 7.07
C TYR A 158 -11.63 -5.57 6.69
N ILE A 159 -11.20 -4.40 7.20
CA ILE A 159 -11.74 -3.09 6.81
C ILE A 159 -11.55 -2.89 5.30
N LEU A 160 -10.36 -3.18 4.79
CA LEU A 160 -10.08 -3.08 3.35
C LEU A 160 -10.82 -4.13 2.53
N ARG A 161 -10.99 -5.37 3.03
CA ARG A 161 -11.86 -6.37 2.35
C ARG A 161 -13.29 -5.83 2.17
N ILE A 162 -13.88 -5.20 3.19
CA ILE A 162 -15.21 -4.58 3.08
C ILE A 162 -15.19 -3.43 2.07
N ALA A 163 -14.20 -2.53 2.14
CA ALA A 163 -14.11 -1.38 1.25
C ALA A 163 -13.92 -1.76 -0.23
N PHE A 164 -13.09 -2.78 -0.52
CA PHE A 164 -12.72 -3.21 -1.87
C PHE A 164 -13.66 -4.29 -2.45
N SER A 165 -14.70 -4.69 -1.71
CA SER A 165 -15.58 -5.81 -2.06
C SER A 165 -16.44 -5.62 -3.32
N ARG A 166 -16.76 -4.40 -3.75
CA ARG A 166 -17.73 -4.18 -4.85
C ARG A 166 -17.13 -4.21 -6.25
N ASP A 167 -15.86 -3.84 -6.38
CA ASP A 167 -15.22 -3.57 -7.66
C ASP A 167 -14.15 -4.64 -7.94
N LYS A 168 -14.37 -5.46 -8.97
CA LYS A 168 -13.50 -6.60 -9.29
C LYS A 168 -12.07 -6.18 -9.64
N GLU A 169 -11.86 -5.00 -10.23
CA GLU A 169 -10.51 -4.51 -10.52
C GLU A 169 -9.80 -4.10 -9.24
N LYS A 170 -10.51 -3.40 -8.36
CA LYS A 170 -9.98 -3.03 -7.05
C LYS A 170 -9.73 -4.26 -6.15
N GLN A 171 -10.58 -5.29 -6.21
CA GLN A 171 -10.33 -6.58 -5.55
C GLN A 171 -9.02 -7.21 -6.02
N LYS A 172 -8.78 -7.24 -7.34
CA LYS A 172 -7.54 -7.77 -7.92
C LYS A 172 -6.32 -6.99 -7.44
N TRP A 173 -6.41 -5.66 -7.38
CA TRP A 173 -5.33 -4.84 -6.84
C TRP A 173 -5.08 -5.12 -5.36
N PHE A 174 -6.12 -5.12 -4.53
CA PHE A 174 -6.01 -5.40 -3.11
C PHE A 174 -5.34 -6.76 -2.88
N LEU A 175 -5.83 -7.80 -3.55
CA LEU A 175 -5.24 -9.14 -3.50
C LEU A 175 -3.76 -9.12 -3.92
N LYS A 176 -3.41 -8.42 -5.00
CA LYS A 176 -2.02 -8.33 -5.47
C LYS A 176 -1.11 -7.68 -4.43
N GLN A 177 -1.53 -6.59 -3.79
CA GLN A 177 -0.68 -5.90 -2.81
C GLN A 177 -0.62 -6.64 -1.47
N GLU A 178 -1.73 -7.22 -1.01
CA GLU A 178 -1.72 -8.08 0.18
C GLU A 178 -0.82 -9.30 -0.03
N LEU A 179 -0.81 -9.91 -1.21
CA LEU A 179 0.12 -10.98 -1.54
C LEU A 179 1.58 -10.54 -1.46
N LYS A 180 1.91 -9.33 -1.92
CA LYS A 180 3.29 -8.80 -1.81
C LYS A 180 3.69 -8.59 -0.34
N LEU A 181 2.81 -8.00 0.47
CA LEU A 181 3.07 -7.79 1.88
C LEU A 181 3.21 -9.13 2.64
N PHE A 182 2.32 -10.09 2.36
CA PHE A 182 2.39 -11.43 2.92
C PHE A 182 3.69 -12.14 2.51
N THR A 183 4.05 -12.08 1.23
CA THR A 183 5.31 -12.68 0.71
C THR A 183 6.54 -12.07 1.36
N PHE A 184 6.55 -10.74 1.55
CA PHE A 184 7.64 -10.06 2.27
C PHE A 184 7.78 -10.60 3.70
N ARG A 185 6.67 -10.66 4.46
CA ARG A 185 6.66 -11.20 5.83
C ARG A 185 7.09 -12.67 5.87
N LEU A 186 6.67 -13.45 4.88
CA LEU A 186 7.00 -14.87 4.76
C LEU A 186 8.51 -15.09 4.49
N ASN A 187 9.13 -14.22 3.69
CA ASN A 187 10.57 -14.27 3.45
C ASN A 187 11.39 -13.93 4.69
N GLU A 188 10.95 -12.94 5.49
CA GLU A 188 11.59 -12.64 6.77
C GLU A 188 11.43 -13.83 7.75
N LEU A 189 10.26 -14.47 7.75
CA LEU A 189 9.95 -15.66 8.54
C LEU A 189 10.81 -16.89 8.17
N LYS A 190 11.11 -17.06 6.87
CA LYS A 190 11.87 -18.22 6.35
C LYS A 190 13.24 -18.38 6.99
N ASN A 191 13.84 -17.27 7.44
CA ASN A 191 15.18 -17.23 8.04
C ASN A 191 15.17 -17.36 9.58
N ILE A 192 14.00 -17.56 10.20
CA ILE A 192 13.84 -17.63 11.65
C ILE A 192 13.58 -19.08 12.07
N ASN A 193 14.33 -19.53 13.07
CA ASN A 193 14.09 -20.80 13.76
C ASN A 193 13.31 -20.54 15.05
N VAL A 194 12.23 -21.28 15.27
CA VAL A 194 11.36 -21.18 16.44
C VAL A 194 11.64 -22.36 17.36
N LEU A 195 11.83 -22.12 18.66
CA LEU A 195 11.98 -23.20 19.65
C LEU A 195 10.67 -23.98 19.74
N ASN A 196 10.74 -25.30 19.60
CA ASN A 196 9.57 -26.15 19.72
C ASN A 196 9.12 -26.20 21.19
N GLN A 197 7.85 -25.83 21.45
CA GLN A 197 7.28 -25.83 22.80
C GLN A 197 7.13 -27.25 23.37
N ASP A 198 6.92 -28.25 22.51
CA ASP A 198 6.75 -29.64 22.91
C ASP A 198 8.10 -30.35 23.13
N ASN A 199 9.19 -29.82 22.55
CA ASN A 199 10.51 -30.44 22.60
C ASN A 199 11.60 -29.36 22.59
N LEU A 200 11.95 -28.84 23.78
CA LEU A 200 12.86 -27.70 24.00
C LEU A 200 14.26 -27.84 23.37
N GLY A 201 14.66 -29.05 22.97
CA GLY A 201 15.93 -29.33 22.28
C GLY A 201 15.88 -29.19 20.75
N GLU A 202 14.70 -29.00 20.14
CA GLU A 202 14.54 -28.94 18.69
C GLU A 202 14.04 -27.56 18.22
N SER A 203 14.70 -27.00 17.21
CA SER A 203 14.25 -25.79 16.54
C SER A 203 13.47 -26.14 15.27
N GLU A 204 12.28 -25.55 15.09
CA GLU A 204 11.47 -25.71 13.90
C GLU A 204 11.60 -24.47 12.99
N ARG A 205 11.70 -24.68 11.67
CA ARG A 205 11.75 -23.57 10.70
C ARG A 205 10.46 -22.77 10.77
N GLY A 206 10.54 -21.44 10.71
CA GLY A 206 9.40 -20.53 10.87
C GLY A 206 8.19 -20.82 9.97
N LEU A 207 8.42 -21.30 8.73
CA LEU A 207 7.33 -21.70 7.83
C LEU A 207 6.52 -22.89 8.33
N ILE A 208 7.18 -23.86 8.97
CA ILE A 208 6.51 -25.05 9.52
C ILE A 208 5.71 -24.67 10.77
N TYR A 209 6.27 -23.79 11.61
CA TYR A 209 5.54 -23.20 12.73
C TYR A 209 4.25 -22.52 12.26
N LEU A 210 4.34 -21.70 11.20
CA LEU A 210 3.18 -21.02 10.62
C LEU A 210 2.12 -22.00 10.09
N LEU A 211 2.53 -23.08 9.41
CA LEU A 211 1.59 -24.13 8.95
C LEU A 211 0.78 -24.72 10.10
N LYS A 212 1.45 -25.14 11.18
CA LYS A 212 0.79 -25.72 12.36
C LYS A 212 -0.18 -24.73 13.00
N ARG A 213 0.26 -23.48 13.20
CA ARG A 213 -0.55 -22.42 13.81
C ARG A 213 -1.81 -22.10 13.00
N GLU A 214 -1.71 -22.14 11.68
CA GLU A 214 -2.84 -21.88 10.77
C GLU A 214 -3.72 -23.12 10.52
N ASN A 215 -3.52 -24.18 11.32
CA ASN A 215 -4.20 -25.48 11.24
C ASN A 215 -4.09 -26.12 9.85
N LEU A 216 -2.94 -25.96 9.19
CA LEU A 216 -2.60 -26.61 7.93
C LEU A 216 -1.79 -27.88 8.23
N ASN A 217 -2.50 -28.94 8.61
CA ASN A 217 -1.91 -30.21 9.01
C ASN A 217 -1.64 -31.09 7.79
N TYR A 218 -0.44 -30.95 7.21
CA TYR A 218 0.04 -31.83 6.16
C TYR A 218 0.93 -32.93 6.73
N ASP A 219 0.60 -34.18 6.44
CA ASP A 219 1.52 -35.31 6.63
C ASP A 219 2.84 -35.05 5.90
N PHE A 220 3.95 -35.60 6.40
CA PHE A 220 5.22 -35.55 5.67
C PHE A 220 6.01 -36.85 5.74
N ILE A 221 6.91 -37.01 4.77
CA ILE A 221 7.93 -38.05 4.74
C ILE A 221 9.27 -37.37 5.10
N PRO A 222 9.95 -37.78 6.18
CA PRO A 222 11.25 -37.23 6.52
C PRO A 222 12.33 -37.74 5.55
N LYS A 223 13.39 -36.96 5.37
CA LYS A 223 14.58 -37.38 4.63
C LYS A 223 15.16 -38.68 5.23
N PRO A 224 15.34 -39.74 4.43
CA PRO A 224 15.99 -40.95 4.89
C PRO A 224 17.45 -40.68 5.29
N SER A 225 17.99 -41.43 6.25
CA SER A 225 19.41 -41.34 6.59
C SER A 225 20.28 -41.79 5.41
N ALA A 226 21.49 -41.22 5.28
CA ALA A 226 22.35 -41.38 4.11
C ALA A 226 22.60 -42.84 3.69
N ALA A 227 22.65 -43.78 4.64
CA ALA A 227 22.83 -45.21 4.37
C ALA A 227 21.63 -45.89 3.68
N TYR A 228 20.44 -45.29 3.73
CA TYR A 228 19.19 -45.85 3.20
C TYR A 228 18.60 -45.04 2.03
N ILE A 229 19.21 -43.91 1.64
CA ILE A 229 18.70 -43.06 0.55
C ILE A 229 18.71 -43.81 -0.80
N SER A 230 19.77 -44.56 -1.10
CA SER A 230 19.84 -45.34 -2.35
C SER A 230 18.80 -46.44 -2.44
N ASN A 231 18.32 -46.95 -1.30
CA ASN A 231 17.41 -48.08 -1.20
C ASN A 231 15.95 -47.66 -0.90
N ASN A 232 15.67 -46.36 -0.74
CA ASN A 232 14.32 -45.87 -0.49
C ASN A 232 13.65 -45.46 -1.81
N ASP A 233 13.04 -46.43 -2.48
CA ASP A 233 12.33 -46.25 -3.75
C ASP A 233 11.31 -45.10 -3.70
N LYS A 234 10.65 -44.92 -2.56
CA LYS A 234 9.60 -43.91 -2.39
C LYS A 234 10.17 -42.48 -2.32
N TRP A 235 11.26 -42.26 -1.60
CA TRP A 235 11.91 -40.95 -1.55
C TRP A 235 12.48 -40.56 -2.93
N ASN A 236 13.19 -41.49 -3.58
CA ASN A 236 13.79 -41.26 -4.89
C ASN A 236 12.73 -41.00 -5.96
N LYS A 237 11.61 -41.75 -5.94
CA LYS A 237 10.46 -41.54 -6.84
C LYS A 237 9.98 -40.08 -6.85
N TYR A 238 9.97 -39.41 -5.69
CA TYR A 238 9.42 -38.07 -5.56
C TYR A 238 10.47 -36.94 -5.60
N THR A 239 11.77 -37.25 -5.57
CA THR A 239 12.84 -36.23 -5.47
C THR A 239 13.92 -36.29 -6.53
N ALA A 240 14.04 -37.40 -7.28
CA ALA A 240 15.16 -37.61 -8.20
C ALA A 240 15.27 -36.54 -9.31
N PHE A 241 14.15 -35.94 -9.71
CA PHE A 241 14.10 -34.88 -10.73
C PHE A 241 14.44 -33.48 -10.19
N ILE A 242 14.62 -33.31 -8.87
CA ILE A 242 14.86 -32.02 -8.23
C ILE A 242 16.37 -31.76 -8.15
N GLN A 243 16.84 -30.69 -8.80
CA GLN A 243 18.27 -30.35 -8.89
C GLN A 243 18.96 -30.18 -7.52
N ASN A 244 18.27 -29.59 -6.54
CA ASN A 244 18.81 -29.31 -5.20
C ASN A 244 18.25 -30.26 -4.13
N ARG A 245 18.03 -31.54 -4.47
CA ARG A 245 17.37 -32.52 -3.58
C ARG A 245 18.05 -32.69 -2.23
N ASP A 246 19.34 -32.40 -2.12
CA ASP A 246 20.10 -32.55 -0.87
C ASP A 246 19.68 -31.53 0.20
N THR A 247 19.06 -30.42 -0.20
CA THR A 247 18.53 -29.39 0.71
C THR A 247 17.14 -29.73 1.29
N ILE A 248 16.51 -30.79 0.77
CA ILE A 248 15.17 -31.20 1.18
C ILE A 248 15.27 -32.01 2.46
N GLU A 249 14.60 -31.56 3.52
CA GLU A 249 14.52 -32.30 4.79
C GLU A 249 13.19 -33.05 4.97
N LYS A 250 12.11 -32.54 4.36
CA LYS A 250 10.76 -33.11 4.47
C LYS A 250 10.02 -33.00 3.14
N LEU A 251 9.27 -34.04 2.79
CA LEU A 251 8.29 -34.05 1.70
C LEU A 251 6.88 -34.04 2.27
N PHE A 252 6.17 -32.92 2.14
CA PHE A 252 4.81 -32.76 2.60
C PHE A 252 3.82 -33.34 1.59
N LYS A 253 2.82 -34.06 2.08
CA LYS A 253 1.68 -34.54 1.30
C LYS A 253 0.62 -33.45 1.28
N VAL A 254 0.52 -32.76 0.15
CA VAL A 254 -0.38 -31.62 -0.03
C VAL A 254 -1.44 -32.00 -1.07
N PRO A 255 -2.72 -31.63 -0.90
CA PRO A 255 -3.72 -31.83 -1.95
C PRO A 255 -3.26 -31.23 -3.29
N PHE A 256 -3.36 -31.99 -4.38
CA PHE A 256 -2.96 -31.47 -5.70
C PHE A 256 -3.72 -30.18 -6.05
N PHE A 257 -5.03 -30.17 -5.82
CA PHE A 257 -5.89 -29.02 -6.05
C PHE A 257 -6.75 -28.76 -4.79
N PRO A 258 -6.92 -27.49 -4.36
CA PRO A 258 -6.41 -26.27 -4.99
C PRO A 258 -4.99 -25.88 -4.55
N ASP A 259 -4.35 -26.65 -3.67
CA ASP A 259 -3.18 -26.19 -2.90
C ASP A 259 -1.87 -26.21 -3.68
N ALA A 260 -1.59 -27.24 -4.49
CA ALA A 260 -0.26 -27.48 -5.08
C ALA A 260 -0.21 -27.44 -6.62
N TYR A 261 -1.32 -27.15 -7.30
CA TYR A 261 -1.45 -27.29 -8.76
C TYR A 261 -0.38 -26.50 -9.55
N PHE A 262 0.04 -25.35 -9.04
CA PHE A 262 1.02 -24.48 -9.71
C PHE A 262 2.45 -25.06 -9.66
N LEU A 263 2.79 -25.86 -8.64
CA LEU A 263 4.09 -26.56 -8.57
C LEU A 263 4.15 -27.71 -9.57
N VAL A 264 3.01 -28.36 -9.82
CA VAL A 264 2.90 -29.43 -10.82
C VAL A 264 3.08 -28.88 -12.22
N LYS A 265 2.43 -27.74 -12.51
CA LYS A 265 2.59 -27.03 -13.78
C LYS A 265 4.06 -26.70 -14.09
N ASP A 266 4.84 -26.36 -13.07
CA ASP A 266 6.26 -26.04 -13.20
C ASP A 266 7.18 -27.27 -13.12
N HIS A 267 6.65 -28.49 -13.10
CA HIS A 267 7.40 -29.74 -12.92
C HIS A 267 8.27 -29.79 -11.65
N LYS A 268 7.85 -29.09 -10.59
CA LYS A 268 8.59 -29.01 -9.31
C LYS A 268 8.22 -30.11 -8.31
N VAL A 269 7.11 -30.81 -8.53
CA VAL A 269 6.60 -31.84 -7.62
C VAL A 269 5.98 -33.01 -8.38
N CYS A 270 5.98 -34.18 -7.77
CA CYS A 270 5.28 -35.37 -8.27
C CYS A 270 3.87 -35.47 -7.66
N VAL A 271 2.90 -35.98 -8.42
CA VAL A 271 1.53 -36.22 -7.97
C VAL A 271 1.20 -37.71 -8.08
N GLU A 272 0.61 -38.26 -7.02
CA GLU A 272 0.07 -39.63 -7.03
C GLU A 272 -1.25 -39.65 -6.27
N LYS A 273 -2.29 -40.25 -6.87
CA LYS A 273 -3.63 -40.39 -6.25
C LYS A 273 -4.21 -39.06 -5.70
N GLY A 274 -4.03 -37.96 -6.44
CA GLY A 274 -4.52 -36.64 -6.05
C GLY A 274 -3.71 -35.93 -4.97
N VAL A 275 -2.58 -36.50 -4.54
CA VAL A 275 -1.66 -35.92 -3.56
C VAL A 275 -0.37 -35.48 -4.24
N ALA A 276 0.02 -34.23 -4.04
CA ALA A 276 1.32 -33.71 -4.45
C ALA A 276 2.35 -33.88 -3.32
N TYR A 277 3.54 -34.38 -3.66
CA TYR A 277 4.66 -34.50 -2.73
C TYR A 277 5.53 -33.26 -2.82
N VAL A 278 5.32 -32.32 -1.90
CA VAL A 278 5.91 -30.98 -1.90
C VAL A 278 7.12 -30.92 -0.97
N PRO A 279 8.33 -30.69 -1.50
CA PRO A 279 9.51 -30.37 -0.69
C PRO A 279 9.30 -29.19 0.26
N ASP A 280 9.90 -29.27 1.44
CA ASP A 280 9.93 -28.21 2.45
C ASP A 280 10.43 -26.85 1.91
N ILE A 281 11.34 -26.88 0.94
CA ILE A 281 11.84 -25.69 0.23
C ILE A 281 10.78 -24.90 -0.55
N TYR A 282 9.61 -25.49 -0.84
CA TYR A 282 8.49 -24.88 -1.57
C TYR A 282 7.25 -24.60 -0.70
N LEU A 283 7.36 -24.73 0.64
CA LEU A 283 6.24 -24.44 1.54
C LEU A 283 5.79 -22.97 1.50
N ASP A 284 6.71 -22.06 1.21
CA ASP A 284 6.40 -20.64 1.02
C ASP A 284 5.34 -20.44 -0.06
N ALA A 285 5.49 -21.12 -1.20
CA ALA A 285 4.57 -21.04 -2.31
C ALA A 285 3.19 -21.64 -1.98
N ILE A 286 3.15 -22.71 -1.17
CA ILE A 286 1.89 -23.28 -0.66
C ILE A 286 1.17 -22.26 0.24
N LEU A 287 1.87 -21.65 1.20
CA LEU A 287 1.31 -20.65 2.10
C LEU A 287 0.80 -19.41 1.35
N ILE A 288 1.54 -18.93 0.33
CA ILE A 288 1.11 -17.83 -0.55
C ILE A 288 -0.17 -18.20 -1.29
N THR A 289 -0.28 -19.45 -1.76
CA THR A 289 -1.47 -19.94 -2.47
C THR A 289 -2.67 -20.07 -1.55
N GLN A 290 -2.49 -20.60 -0.34
CA GLN A 290 -3.54 -20.65 0.69
C GLN A 290 -4.04 -19.25 1.05
N PHE A 291 -3.12 -18.29 1.24
CA PHE A 291 -3.45 -16.90 1.50
C PHE A 291 -4.30 -16.29 0.37
N LYS A 292 -3.89 -16.53 -0.89
CA LYS A 292 -4.60 -16.08 -2.08
C LYS A 292 -6.02 -16.63 -2.14
N ILE A 293 -6.16 -17.95 -1.99
CA ILE A 293 -7.45 -18.65 -2.03
C ILE A 293 -8.38 -18.09 -0.95
N ASN A 294 -7.88 -17.96 0.28
CA ASN A 294 -8.68 -17.43 1.39
C ASN A 294 -9.25 -16.02 1.13
N ILE A 295 -8.45 -15.10 0.57
CA ILE A 295 -8.96 -13.76 0.20
C ILE A 295 -10.00 -13.87 -0.93
N GLN A 296 -9.76 -14.70 -1.94
CA GLN A 296 -10.69 -14.86 -3.06
C GLN A 296 -12.03 -15.46 -2.62
N GLU A 297 -12.00 -16.47 -1.74
CA GLU A 297 -13.19 -17.06 -1.14
C GLU A 297 -13.91 -16.06 -0.24
N SER A 298 -13.19 -15.27 0.55
CA SER A 298 -13.77 -14.20 1.35
C SER A 298 -14.53 -13.18 0.48
N PHE A 299 -14.00 -12.77 -0.67
CA PHE A 299 -14.72 -11.90 -1.61
C PHE A 299 -15.95 -12.57 -2.23
N LYS A 300 -15.86 -13.85 -2.61
CA LYS A 300 -17.02 -14.61 -3.10
C LYS A 300 -18.12 -14.70 -2.03
N TYR A 301 -17.74 -14.93 -0.77
CA TYR A 301 -18.67 -14.97 0.34
C TYR A 301 -19.36 -13.62 0.57
N LEU A 302 -18.62 -12.51 0.50
CA LEU A 302 -19.19 -11.16 0.61
C LEU A 302 -20.16 -10.85 -0.53
N GLU A 303 -19.86 -11.29 -1.75
CA GLU A 303 -20.72 -11.13 -2.94
C GLU A 303 -22.01 -11.96 -2.81
N GLN A 304 -21.93 -13.19 -2.32
CA GLN A 304 -23.09 -14.04 -2.04
C GLN A 304 -23.99 -13.46 -0.93
N ASN A 305 -23.43 -12.64 -0.04
CA ASN A 305 -24.12 -12.03 1.09
C ASN A 305 -24.31 -10.51 0.91
N GLU A 306 -24.58 -10.07 -0.33
CA GLU A 306 -24.62 -8.64 -0.70
C GLU A 306 -25.52 -7.79 0.20
N LYS A 307 -26.66 -8.30 0.65
CA LYS A 307 -27.57 -7.56 1.54
C LYS A 307 -26.89 -7.14 2.85
N LEU A 308 -26.19 -8.07 3.50
CA LEU A 308 -25.48 -7.80 4.75
C LEU A 308 -24.30 -6.84 4.53
N LEU A 309 -23.61 -6.99 3.40
CA LEU A 309 -22.54 -6.09 2.99
C LEU A 309 -23.06 -4.66 2.79
N LEU A 310 -24.20 -4.50 2.12
CA LEU A 310 -24.82 -3.21 1.84
C LEU A 310 -25.29 -2.53 3.13
N ASP A 311 -25.90 -3.28 4.06
CA ASP A 311 -26.30 -2.77 5.37
C ASP A 311 -25.09 -2.23 6.16
N ALA A 312 -23.97 -2.96 6.14
CA ALA A 312 -22.73 -2.52 6.78
C ALA A 312 -22.10 -1.30 6.09
N GLN A 313 -22.11 -1.26 4.75
CA GLN A 313 -21.55 -0.14 3.98
C GLN A 313 -22.42 1.12 4.02
N ASN A 314 -23.72 1.00 4.27
CA ASN A 314 -24.63 2.13 4.41
C ASN A 314 -24.71 2.69 5.83
N ASP A 315 -24.03 2.07 6.80
CA ASP A 315 -23.93 2.60 8.15
C ASP A 315 -23.36 4.03 8.12
N SER A 316 -24.12 4.99 8.64
CA SER A 316 -23.81 6.42 8.56
C SER A 316 -22.47 6.80 9.19
N ARG A 317 -21.93 5.97 10.09
CA ARG A 317 -20.67 6.23 10.79
C ARG A 317 -19.43 5.87 9.98
N ILE A 318 -19.54 4.88 9.08
CA ILE A 318 -18.39 4.32 8.35
C ILE A 318 -18.53 4.37 6.83
N SER A 319 -19.74 4.57 6.31
CA SER A 319 -20.06 4.60 4.87
C SER A 319 -19.18 5.55 4.06
N ALA A 320 -19.04 6.80 4.51
CA ALA A 320 -18.22 7.81 3.85
C ALA A 320 -16.75 7.36 3.76
N PHE A 321 -16.21 6.81 4.85
CA PHE A 321 -14.83 6.35 4.91
C PHE A 321 -14.59 5.09 4.04
N LEU A 322 -15.46 4.07 4.15
CA LEU A 322 -15.36 2.86 3.33
C LEU A 322 -15.49 3.15 1.83
N THR A 323 -16.33 4.13 1.47
CA THR A 323 -16.47 4.59 0.08
C THR A 323 -15.25 5.38 -0.39
N ALA A 324 -14.61 6.14 0.51
CA ALA A 324 -13.43 6.93 0.20
C ALA A 324 -12.17 6.08 0.03
N LEU A 325 -12.01 4.97 0.75
CA LEU A 325 -10.78 4.16 0.71
C LEU A 325 -10.41 3.68 -0.71
N PRO A 326 -11.30 3.01 -1.48
CA PRO A 326 -10.96 2.57 -2.83
C PRO A 326 -10.86 3.74 -3.82
N LYS A 327 -11.37 4.93 -3.49
CA LYS A 327 -11.23 6.16 -4.29
C LYS A 327 -9.93 6.90 -3.99
N ALA A 328 -9.49 6.89 -2.73
CA ALA A 328 -8.16 7.33 -2.32
C ALA A 328 -7.07 6.43 -2.94
N TYR A 329 -7.41 5.15 -3.17
CA TYR A 329 -6.66 4.24 -4.03
C TYR A 329 -6.60 4.69 -5.50
N VAL A 330 -7.65 5.32 -6.03
CA VAL A 330 -7.60 6.08 -7.29
C VAL A 330 -6.84 7.40 -7.11
N ALA A 331 -5.63 7.34 -6.55
CA ALA A 331 -4.52 8.03 -7.20
C ALA A 331 -4.41 7.37 -8.57
N LYS A 332 -5.24 7.84 -9.52
CA LYS A 332 -5.48 7.30 -10.87
C LYS A 332 -4.27 6.53 -11.36
N ASP A 333 -4.49 5.35 -11.92
CA ASP A 333 -3.49 4.70 -12.75
C ASP A 333 -3.01 5.74 -13.79
N PHE A 334 -1.90 6.44 -13.51
CA PHE A 334 -1.50 7.64 -14.27
C PHE A 334 -0.97 7.31 -15.66
N ARG A 335 -1.10 6.03 -16.04
CA ARG A 335 -0.93 5.48 -17.38
C ARG A 335 -2.19 5.68 -18.23
N GLN A 336 -3.34 6.02 -17.65
CA GLN A 336 -4.54 6.40 -18.39
C GLN A 336 -4.75 7.92 -18.38
N ASN A 337 -5.09 8.43 -19.56
CA ASN A 337 -5.37 9.83 -19.84
C ASN A 337 -6.30 10.41 -18.77
N TYR A 338 -5.88 11.50 -18.11
CA TYR A 338 -6.83 12.33 -17.39
C TYR A 338 -7.86 12.79 -18.43
N GLU A 339 -9.09 12.28 -18.35
CA GLU A 339 -10.15 12.75 -19.22
C GLU A 339 -10.40 14.22 -18.92
N HIS A 340 -10.08 15.06 -19.90
CA HIS A 340 -10.34 16.48 -19.87
C HIS A 340 -11.36 16.78 -20.96
N THR A 341 -12.50 17.35 -20.56
CA THR A 341 -13.36 18.08 -21.49
C THR A 341 -12.66 19.37 -21.93
N GLU A 342 -13.10 19.99 -23.02
CA GLU A 342 -12.55 21.28 -23.49
C GLU A 342 -12.53 22.34 -22.37
N ASP A 343 -13.56 22.37 -21.52
CA ASP A 343 -13.68 23.33 -20.40
C ASP A 343 -12.69 23.08 -19.24
N THR A 344 -12.28 21.83 -19.06
CA THR A 344 -11.43 21.40 -17.93
C THR A 344 -9.96 21.29 -18.32
N ARG A 345 -9.67 21.20 -19.61
CA ARG A 345 -8.31 21.07 -20.15
C ARG A 345 -7.51 22.36 -19.94
N LEU A 346 -6.24 22.21 -19.58
CA LEU A 346 -5.31 23.33 -19.53
C LEU A 346 -4.81 23.65 -20.94
N MET A 347 -4.96 24.92 -21.34
CA MET A 347 -4.55 25.43 -22.65
C MET A 347 -3.66 26.67 -22.46
N PRO A 348 -2.79 27.00 -23.43
CA PRO A 348 -2.01 28.24 -23.38
C PRO A 348 -2.86 29.49 -23.11
N GLN A 349 -4.06 29.55 -23.70
CA GLN A 349 -4.98 30.68 -23.62
C GLN A 349 -5.60 30.87 -22.23
N ASN A 350 -5.83 29.78 -21.48
CA ASN A 350 -6.48 29.85 -20.17
C ASN A 350 -5.49 29.78 -18.99
N LEU A 351 -4.22 29.41 -19.24
CA LEU A 351 -3.19 29.18 -18.23
C LEU A 351 -3.06 30.31 -17.19
N TYR A 352 -2.93 31.56 -17.65
CA TYR A 352 -2.75 32.72 -16.77
C TYR A 352 -4.00 33.04 -15.93
N ASN A 353 -5.18 32.64 -16.39
CA ASN A 353 -6.43 32.85 -15.67
C ASN A 353 -6.63 31.78 -14.59
N ILE A 354 -6.21 30.53 -14.86
CA ILE A 354 -6.58 29.40 -14.01
C ILE A 354 -5.48 28.98 -13.03
N TYR A 355 -4.20 29.33 -13.25
CA TYR A 355 -3.11 28.85 -12.38
C TYR A 355 -3.28 29.28 -10.91
N LYS A 356 -3.82 30.49 -10.65
CA LYS A 356 -4.06 30.97 -9.28
C LYS A 356 -5.13 30.15 -8.58
N GLN A 357 -6.14 29.70 -9.32
CA GLN A 357 -7.32 29.03 -8.80
C GLN A 357 -7.12 27.51 -8.68
N SER A 358 -6.51 26.90 -9.70
CA SER A 358 -6.56 25.45 -9.89
C SER A 358 -5.22 24.73 -9.80
N PHE A 359 -4.09 25.44 -9.67
CA PHE A 359 -2.83 24.75 -9.43
C PHE A 359 -2.68 24.43 -7.94
N PRO A 360 -2.27 23.20 -7.58
CA PRO A 360 -1.91 22.90 -6.20
C PRO A 360 -0.71 23.75 -5.77
N PRO A 361 -0.48 23.94 -4.45
CA PRO A 361 0.60 24.80 -3.94
C PRO A 361 1.98 24.53 -4.53
N CYS A 362 2.33 23.25 -4.77
CA CYS A 362 3.60 22.88 -5.38
C CYS A 362 3.75 23.40 -6.82
N MET A 363 2.70 23.29 -7.64
CA MET A 363 2.74 23.71 -9.05
C MET A 363 2.55 25.23 -9.18
N ARG A 364 1.67 25.84 -8.38
CA ARG A 364 1.46 27.29 -8.34
C ARG A 364 2.75 28.02 -8.00
N ARG A 365 3.52 27.52 -7.01
CA ARG A 365 4.82 28.10 -6.64
C ARG A 365 5.83 28.02 -7.79
N ILE A 366 5.96 26.86 -8.44
CA ILE A 366 6.90 26.71 -9.56
C ILE A 366 6.52 27.67 -10.68
N PHE A 367 5.23 27.73 -11.04
CA PHE A 367 4.75 28.58 -12.12
C PHE A 367 4.92 30.08 -11.82
N VAL A 368 4.64 30.54 -10.60
CA VAL A 368 4.85 31.94 -10.18
C VAL A 368 6.31 32.35 -10.27
N ASN A 369 7.24 31.47 -9.86
CA ASN A 369 8.67 31.77 -10.03
C ASN A 369 9.08 31.71 -11.50
N TYR A 370 8.53 30.77 -12.28
CA TYR A 370 8.86 30.65 -13.69
C TYR A 370 8.48 31.90 -14.49
N ILE A 371 7.29 32.47 -14.27
CA ILE A 371 6.87 33.72 -14.93
C ILE A 371 7.73 34.92 -14.52
N LYS A 372 8.25 34.92 -13.29
CA LYS A 372 9.10 36.00 -12.75
C LYS A 372 10.52 35.90 -13.29
N ASP A 373 11.14 34.74 -13.13
CA ASP A 373 12.55 34.52 -13.41
C ASP A 373 12.80 34.17 -14.89
N LYS A 374 11.73 33.83 -15.63
CA LYS A 374 11.76 33.40 -17.03
C LYS A 374 12.71 32.21 -17.28
N HIS A 375 12.92 31.40 -16.25
CA HIS A 375 13.82 30.25 -16.23
C HIS A 375 13.38 29.24 -15.17
N LEU A 376 13.69 27.95 -15.38
CA LEU A 376 13.51 26.89 -14.39
C LEU A 376 14.70 25.93 -14.36
N LYS A 377 15.09 25.48 -13.16
CA LYS A 377 16.08 24.41 -12.99
C LYS A 377 15.49 23.03 -13.31
N HIS A 378 16.38 22.03 -13.48
CA HIS A 378 16.05 20.70 -13.99
C HIS A 378 14.81 20.06 -13.33
N TRP A 379 14.79 19.92 -12.01
CA TRP A 379 13.68 19.27 -11.31
C TRP A 379 12.39 20.10 -11.34
N GLY A 380 12.49 21.44 -11.37
CA GLY A 380 11.35 22.33 -11.58
C GLY A 380 10.72 22.14 -12.95
N ARG A 381 11.54 22.01 -14.00
CA ARG A 381 11.11 21.71 -15.37
C ARG A 381 10.40 20.34 -15.42
N GLN A 382 11.03 19.30 -14.88
CA GLN A 382 10.44 17.95 -14.86
C GLN A 382 9.07 17.92 -14.17
N GLN A 383 8.98 18.53 -12.98
CA GLN A 383 7.74 18.55 -12.21
C GLN A 383 6.62 19.35 -12.89
N LEU A 384 6.93 20.55 -13.40
CA LEU A 384 5.94 21.41 -14.02
C LEU A 384 5.51 20.87 -15.40
N TRP A 385 6.44 20.53 -16.28
CA TRP A 385 6.11 20.16 -17.67
C TRP A 385 5.30 18.87 -17.77
N LEU A 386 5.60 17.89 -16.91
CA LEU A 386 4.78 16.68 -16.80
C LEU A 386 3.41 16.98 -16.15
N PHE A 387 3.33 17.92 -15.20
CA PHE A 387 2.04 18.36 -14.69
C PHE A 387 1.19 19.06 -15.77
N LEU A 388 1.77 19.92 -16.60
CA LEU A 388 1.06 20.57 -17.72
C LEU A 388 0.51 19.53 -18.70
N LYS A 389 1.32 18.52 -19.04
CA LYS A 389 0.88 17.35 -19.81
C LYS A 389 -0.33 16.66 -19.15
N GLY A 390 -0.22 16.34 -17.86
CA GLY A 390 -1.32 15.69 -17.11
C GLY A 390 -2.57 16.55 -16.97
N ALA A 391 -2.44 17.88 -17.09
CA ALA A 391 -3.55 18.83 -17.08
C ALA A 391 -4.21 18.97 -18.47
N GLY A 392 -3.70 18.23 -19.46
CA GLY A 392 -4.26 18.09 -20.80
C GLY A 392 -3.57 18.94 -21.86
N MET A 393 -2.50 19.68 -21.52
CA MET A 393 -1.75 20.43 -22.53
C MET A 393 -1.11 19.45 -23.53
N THR A 394 -1.24 19.73 -24.82
CA THR A 394 -0.62 18.91 -25.87
C THR A 394 0.88 19.19 -25.97
N LEU A 395 1.60 18.35 -26.72
CA LEU A 395 3.03 18.51 -26.91
C LEU A 395 3.38 19.89 -27.47
N ASP A 396 2.73 20.30 -28.56
CA ASP A 396 3.05 21.55 -29.25
C ASP A 396 2.68 22.78 -28.40
N GLU A 397 1.55 22.73 -27.70
CA GLU A 397 1.15 23.78 -26.77
C GLU A 397 2.11 23.91 -25.58
N ASN A 398 2.62 22.78 -25.06
CA ASN A 398 3.59 22.79 -23.97
C ASN A 398 4.92 23.38 -24.43
N ILE A 399 5.40 23.02 -25.62
CA ILE A 399 6.57 23.64 -26.24
C ILE A 399 6.34 25.14 -26.43
N GLN A 400 5.22 25.54 -27.04
CA GLN A 400 4.90 26.95 -27.30
C GLN A 400 4.82 27.77 -26.01
N THR A 401 4.13 27.26 -24.99
CA THR A 401 3.96 27.92 -23.70
C THR A 401 5.31 28.18 -23.02
N ASN A 402 6.15 27.15 -22.95
CA ASN A 402 7.45 27.30 -22.30
C ASN A 402 8.39 28.19 -23.13
N ARG A 403 8.37 28.07 -24.46
CA ARG A 403 9.12 28.94 -25.37
C ARG A 403 8.76 30.42 -25.17
N SER A 404 7.47 30.74 -24.98
CA SER A 404 7.03 32.13 -24.77
C SER A 404 7.40 32.71 -23.40
N ILE A 405 7.55 31.87 -22.38
CA ILE A 405 7.90 32.32 -21.02
C ILE A 405 9.42 32.39 -20.84
N TRP A 406 10.17 31.50 -21.50
CA TRP A 406 11.62 31.40 -21.35
C TRP A 406 12.32 32.69 -21.80
N MET A 407 13.36 33.09 -21.07
CA MET A 407 14.05 34.36 -21.28
C MET A 407 14.55 34.57 -22.72
N GLN A 408 15.00 33.49 -23.37
CA GLN A 408 15.47 33.47 -24.75
C GLN A 408 14.80 32.31 -25.51
N PRO A 409 13.80 32.58 -26.38
CA PRO A 409 13.08 31.54 -27.12
C PRO A 409 13.98 30.61 -27.92
N ASP A 410 15.01 31.14 -28.59
CA ASP A 410 15.92 30.33 -29.42
C ASP A 410 16.78 29.39 -28.58
N LYS A 411 17.16 29.81 -27.36
CA LYS A 411 17.90 28.97 -26.42
C LYS A 411 17.03 27.84 -25.88
N PHE A 412 15.76 28.13 -25.60
CA PHE A 412 14.78 27.11 -25.21
C PHE A 412 14.63 26.02 -26.27
N ASP A 413 14.51 26.41 -27.55
CA ASP A 413 14.33 25.44 -28.63
C ASP A 413 15.53 24.50 -28.74
N LYS A 414 16.75 25.03 -28.60
CA LYS A 414 17.99 24.24 -28.65
C LYS A 414 18.14 23.31 -27.45
N GLU A 415 17.86 23.79 -26.23
CA GLU A 415 18.21 23.07 -25.00
C GLU A 415 17.08 22.19 -24.45
N HIS A 416 15.82 22.52 -24.73
CA HIS A 416 14.68 22.01 -23.94
C HIS A 416 13.55 21.43 -24.77
N ARG A 417 13.41 21.80 -26.05
CA ARG A 417 12.39 21.23 -26.95
C ARG A 417 12.47 19.70 -27.01
N TYR A 418 13.68 19.17 -27.13
CA TYR A 418 13.92 17.71 -27.12
C TYR A 418 13.41 17.05 -25.83
N THR A 419 13.67 17.65 -24.67
CA THR A 419 13.24 17.12 -23.37
C THR A 419 11.72 17.00 -23.27
N ILE A 420 10.97 18.00 -23.74
CA ILE A 420 9.51 17.94 -23.73
C ILE A 420 9.01 16.84 -24.68
N ARG A 421 9.59 16.72 -25.89
CA ARG A 421 9.21 15.65 -26.82
C ARG A 421 9.49 14.26 -26.25
N TYR A 422 10.60 14.11 -25.53
CA TYR A 422 10.93 12.89 -24.79
C TYR A 422 9.89 12.57 -23.70
N MET A 423 9.43 13.55 -22.92
CA MET A 423 8.37 13.37 -21.91
C MET A 423 7.03 12.88 -22.49
N TYR A 424 6.72 13.25 -23.73
CA TYR A 424 5.51 12.85 -24.45
C TYR A 424 5.70 11.56 -25.28
N GLY A 425 6.82 10.84 -25.08
CA GLY A 425 7.11 9.60 -25.79
C GLY A 425 7.35 9.76 -27.30
N LYS A 426 7.67 10.98 -27.77
CA LYS A 426 7.96 11.26 -29.19
C LYS A 426 9.44 11.15 -29.56
N GLU A 427 10.31 10.87 -28.60
CA GLU A 427 11.77 10.71 -28.77
C GLU A 427 12.29 9.53 -27.93
N GLY A 428 13.48 9.02 -28.26
CA GLY A 428 14.11 7.91 -27.52
C GLY A 428 13.35 6.57 -27.60
N LYS A 429 13.25 5.84 -26.48
CA LYS A 429 12.52 4.54 -26.39
C LYS A 429 11.00 4.64 -26.58
N LYS A 430 10.46 5.83 -26.92
CA LYS A 430 9.02 6.13 -27.05
C LYS A 430 8.20 5.84 -25.78
N THR A 431 8.83 5.89 -24.62
CA THR A 431 8.15 5.72 -23.34
C THR A 431 7.41 7.00 -22.99
N ASP A 432 6.08 6.94 -22.89
CA ASP A 432 5.28 8.08 -22.49
C ASP A 432 5.40 8.31 -20.96
N PHE A 433 5.99 9.44 -20.55
CA PHE A 433 6.29 9.69 -19.14
C PHE A 433 5.05 10.15 -18.38
N THR A 434 4.79 9.49 -17.26
CA THR A 434 3.65 9.80 -16.40
C THR A 434 3.95 11.03 -15.53
N PRO A 435 2.96 11.92 -15.32
CA PRO A 435 3.04 12.96 -14.29
C PRO A 435 3.43 12.40 -12.91
N TYR A 436 4.12 13.22 -12.11
CA TYR A 436 4.58 12.78 -10.79
C TYR A 436 3.50 12.92 -9.73
N ASN A 437 3.26 11.82 -9.01
CA ASN A 437 2.38 11.81 -7.85
C ASN A 437 3.00 12.51 -6.63
N CYS A 438 2.17 12.80 -5.63
CA CYS A 438 2.62 13.49 -4.42
C CYS A 438 3.70 12.69 -3.68
N SER A 439 3.56 11.36 -3.57
CA SER A 439 4.56 10.51 -2.93
C SER A 439 5.95 10.66 -3.56
N LYS A 440 6.04 10.64 -4.89
CA LYS A 440 7.30 10.83 -5.62
C LYS A 440 7.88 12.22 -5.41
N ILE A 441 7.06 13.27 -5.47
CA ILE A 441 7.50 14.66 -5.23
C ILE A 441 7.97 14.85 -3.78
N ILE A 442 7.34 14.18 -2.82
CA ILE A 442 7.66 14.29 -1.40
C ILE A 442 8.91 13.46 -1.07
N ASN A 443 8.99 12.22 -1.53
CA ASN A 443 9.95 11.24 -1.02
C ASN A 443 11.18 11.04 -1.92
N ASN A 444 11.07 11.25 -3.23
CA ASN A 444 12.11 10.87 -4.18
C ASN A 444 12.79 12.07 -4.86
N PHE A 445 12.25 13.27 -4.70
CA PHE A 445 12.87 14.47 -5.23
C PHE A 445 14.02 14.92 -4.32
N PRO A 446 15.12 15.46 -4.89
CA PRO A 446 16.20 16.02 -4.08
C PRO A 446 15.68 17.22 -3.28
N ILE A 447 16.29 17.44 -2.12
CA ILE A 447 15.96 18.60 -1.28
C ILE A 447 16.26 19.89 -2.09
N PRO A 448 15.29 20.80 -2.26
CA PRO A 448 15.51 22.05 -2.98
C PRO A 448 16.64 22.87 -2.36
N SER A 449 17.57 23.31 -3.19
CA SER A 449 18.67 24.22 -2.83
C SER A 449 18.35 25.66 -3.24
N SER A 450 19.28 26.60 -3.02
CA SER A 450 19.09 28.00 -3.41
C SER A 450 18.73 28.14 -4.89
N GLY A 451 17.59 28.78 -5.19
CA GLY A 451 17.06 28.95 -6.55
C GLY A 451 16.32 27.73 -7.12
N ASP A 452 16.16 26.63 -6.38
CA ASP A 452 15.26 25.53 -6.75
C ASP A 452 13.82 25.84 -6.33
N THR A 453 12.86 25.49 -7.21
CA THR A 453 11.44 25.74 -6.96
C THR A 453 10.61 24.47 -6.90
N HIS A 454 11.21 23.28 -7.12
CA HIS A 454 10.55 21.97 -7.10
C HIS A 454 10.23 21.45 -5.69
N GLY A 455 9.54 20.33 -5.62
CA GLY A 455 9.17 19.66 -4.37
C GLY A 455 7.79 20.05 -3.86
N CYS A 456 7.52 19.65 -2.62
CA CYS A 456 6.26 19.92 -1.92
C CYS A 456 6.49 21.04 -0.89
N PRO A 457 5.78 22.19 -0.98
CA PRO A 457 5.98 23.29 -0.03
C PRO A 457 5.64 22.89 1.42
N PHE A 458 4.69 21.97 1.62
CA PHE A 458 4.36 21.47 2.95
C PHE A 458 5.51 20.68 3.59
N LYS A 459 6.37 20.03 2.79
CA LYS A 459 7.57 19.33 3.28
C LYS A 459 8.79 20.23 3.34
N ASN A 460 9.07 20.96 2.27
CA ASN A 460 10.38 21.59 2.06
C ASN A 460 10.53 22.97 2.70
N PHE A 461 9.45 23.69 2.97
CA PHE A 461 9.55 25.01 3.63
C PHE A 461 9.53 24.83 5.15
N ASP A 462 10.11 25.76 5.90
CA ASP A 462 9.82 25.88 7.33
C ASP A 462 8.42 26.48 7.55
N GLU A 463 8.04 26.66 8.81
CA GLU A 463 6.72 27.20 9.15
C GLU A 463 6.54 28.65 8.71
N HIS A 464 7.57 29.49 8.84
CA HIS A 464 7.49 30.91 8.52
C HIS A 464 7.31 31.11 7.01
N HIS A 465 8.18 30.50 6.21
CA HIS A 465 8.11 30.57 4.75
C HIS A 465 6.83 29.95 4.20
N LEU A 466 6.32 28.88 4.81
CA LEU A 466 5.03 28.32 4.40
C LEU A 466 3.89 29.30 4.70
N LYS A 467 3.83 29.90 5.89
CA LYS A 467 2.79 30.89 6.22
C LYS A 467 2.80 32.04 5.21
N SER A 468 3.97 32.61 4.92
CA SER A 468 4.10 33.68 3.92
C SER A 468 3.63 33.25 2.53
N LEU A 469 3.95 32.02 2.11
CA LEU A 469 3.46 31.47 0.83
C LEU A 469 1.93 31.34 0.82
N LEU A 470 1.32 30.85 1.90
CA LEU A 470 -0.13 30.66 1.99
C LEU A 470 -0.87 32.00 2.02
N PHE A 471 -0.35 33.01 2.72
CA PHE A 471 -0.85 34.38 2.66
C PHE A 471 -0.77 34.95 1.25
N PHE A 472 0.38 34.80 0.58
CA PHE A 472 0.55 35.22 -0.81
C PHE A 472 -0.43 34.50 -1.75
N PHE A 473 -0.88 33.29 -1.41
CA PHE A 473 -1.89 32.56 -2.16
C PHE A 473 -3.33 33.03 -1.90
N GLY A 474 -3.54 33.89 -0.91
CA GLY A 474 -4.82 34.53 -0.59
C GLY A 474 -5.55 33.92 0.61
N LEU A 475 -4.88 33.10 1.43
CA LEU A 475 -5.49 32.55 2.64
C LEU A 475 -5.41 33.57 3.79
N ASN A 476 -6.43 33.57 4.65
CA ASN A 476 -6.41 34.34 5.89
C ASN A 476 -5.76 33.55 7.04
N ASP A 477 -5.55 34.22 8.17
CA ASP A 477 -4.91 33.65 9.36
C ASP A 477 -5.57 32.37 9.87
N ASP A 478 -6.89 32.32 9.91
CA ASP A 478 -7.62 31.18 10.47
C ASP A 478 -7.56 29.95 9.56
N GLN A 479 -7.65 30.16 8.25
CA GLN A 479 -7.41 29.11 7.26
C GLN A 479 -5.99 28.55 7.38
N ILE A 480 -5.00 29.42 7.56
CA ILE A 480 -3.60 29.00 7.73
C ILE A 480 -3.43 28.22 9.04
N LYS A 481 -3.99 28.70 10.16
CA LYS A 481 -3.97 27.99 11.45
C LYS A 481 -4.55 26.58 11.34
N ALA A 482 -5.56 26.37 10.50
CA ALA A 482 -6.17 25.07 10.28
C ALA A 482 -5.28 24.09 9.47
N ILE A 483 -4.35 24.60 8.65
CA ILE A 483 -3.45 23.78 7.81
C ILE A 483 -2.16 23.40 8.56
N MET A 484 -1.64 24.30 9.40
CA MET A 484 -0.33 24.14 10.06
C MET A 484 -0.16 22.86 10.90
N PRO A 485 -1.17 22.33 11.63
CA PRO A 485 -1.02 21.09 12.39
C PRO A 485 -0.57 19.90 11.53
N PHE A 486 -1.15 19.75 10.33
CA PHE A 486 -0.80 18.68 9.40
C PHE A 486 0.65 18.77 8.93
N LYS A 487 1.18 19.99 8.73
CA LYS A 487 2.61 20.18 8.44
C LYS A 487 3.47 19.70 9.62
N LYS A 488 3.15 20.13 10.83
CA LYS A 488 3.93 19.81 12.05
C LYS A 488 3.99 18.31 12.31
N ASN A 489 2.91 17.60 12.00
CA ASN A 489 2.82 16.14 12.12
C ASN A 489 3.42 15.38 10.93
N ASN A 490 4.08 16.06 9.98
CA ASN A 490 4.61 15.50 8.74
C ASN A 490 3.54 14.88 7.80
N GLU A 491 2.28 15.26 7.97
CA GLU A 491 1.13 14.81 7.17
C GLU A 491 0.94 15.70 5.93
N TYR A 492 1.98 15.84 5.11
CA TYR A 492 2.04 16.84 4.04
C TYR A 492 0.92 16.72 3.00
N GLN A 493 0.46 15.49 2.73
CA GLN A 493 -0.64 15.24 1.80
C GLN A 493 -1.96 15.73 2.39
N LEU A 494 -2.20 15.51 3.69
CA LEU A 494 -3.36 16.04 4.39
C LEU A 494 -3.32 17.56 4.52
N ALA A 495 -2.13 18.16 4.68
CA ALA A 495 -2.00 19.61 4.62
C ALA A 495 -2.45 20.18 3.25
N CYS A 496 -2.15 19.48 2.15
CA CYS A 496 -2.62 19.83 0.81
C CYS A 496 -4.13 19.64 0.64
N VAL A 497 -4.70 18.56 1.21
CA VAL A 497 -6.17 18.36 1.27
C VAL A 497 -6.83 19.49 2.04
N LYS A 498 -6.29 19.85 3.21
CA LYS A 498 -6.82 20.93 4.03
C LYS A 498 -6.77 22.26 3.28
N PHE A 499 -5.64 22.58 2.65
CA PHE A 499 -5.54 23.75 1.76
C PHE A 499 -6.61 23.76 0.67
N PHE A 500 -6.87 22.61 0.02
CA PHE A 500 -7.91 22.50 -0.98
C PHE A 500 -9.30 22.78 -0.39
N THR A 501 -9.64 22.19 0.76
CA THR A 501 -10.94 22.42 1.41
C THR A 501 -11.15 23.87 1.84
N GLU A 502 -10.10 24.57 2.27
CA GLU A 502 -10.18 26.00 2.61
C GLU A 502 -10.40 26.89 1.38
N THR A 503 -9.91 26.46 0.22
CA THR A 503 -9.98 27.23 -1.04
C THR A 503 -11.15 26.82 -1.94
N HIS A 504 -11.72 25.65 -1.70
CA HIS A 504 -12.81 25.03 -2.47
C HIS A 504 -13.86 24.46 -1.50
N PRO A 505 -14.55 25.32 -0.72
CA PRO A 505 -15.53 24.86 0.26
C PRO A 505 -16.61 24.00 -0.41
N ASN A 506 -17.03 22.93 0.28
CA ASN A 506 -18.02 21.96 -0.19
C ASN A 506 -17.62 21.10 -1.40
N SER A 507 -16.37 21.20 -1.88
CA SER A 507 -15.85 20.27 -2.88
C SER A 507 -15.52 18.91 -2.25
N PRO A 508 -15.84 17.77 -2.92
CA PRO A 508 -15.53 16.43 -2.40
C PRO A 508 -14.01 16.18 -2.28
N GLY A 509 -13.19 16.87 -3.08
CA GLY A 509 -11.73 16.75 -3.00
C GLY A 509 -11.18 15.37 -3.38
N ASP A 510 -11.87 14.63 -4.25
CA ASP A 510 -11.52 13.26 -4.62
C ASP A 510 -10.08 13.16 -5.17
N GLY A 511 -9.23 12.38 -4.50
CA GLY A 511 -7.84 12.16 -4.89
C GLY A 511 -6.89 13.35 -4.66
N VAL A 512 -7.37 14.44 -4.06
CA VAL A 512 -6.52 15.54 -3.57
C VAL A 512 -5.54 15.00 -2.52
N GLY A 513 -4.32 15.52 -2.50
CA GLY A 513 -3.25 15.02 -1.63
C GLY A 513 -2.49 13.83 -2.20
N ASN A 514 -3.05 13.10 -3.17
CA ASN A 514 -2.37 11.95 -3.79
C ASN A 514 -1.63 12.31 -5.08
N HIS A 515 -2.15 13.24 -5.87
CA HIS A 515 -1.51 13.69 -7.11
C HIS A 515 -1.81 15.17 -7.43
N PRO A 516 -0.82 15.96 -7.91
CA PRO A 516 -1.03 17.34 -8.32
C PRO A 516 -2.12 17.53 -9.39
N ASN A 517 -2.16 16.69 -10.42
CA ASN A 517 -3.23 16.72 -11.43
C ASN A 517 -4.62 16.30 -10.90
N SER A 518 -4.73 15.50 -9.83
CA SER A 518 -6.03 15.26 -9.18
C SER A 518 -6.55 16.53 -8.52
N PHE A 519 -5.68 17.28 -7.83
CA PHE A 519 -6.02 18.61 -7.32
C PHE A 519 -6.53 19.52 -8.44
N TYR A 520 -5.80 19.58 -9.55
CA TYR A 520 -6.18 20.39 -10.69
C TYR A 520 -7.58 20.02 -11.21
N VAL A 521 -7.82 18.74 -11.49
CA VAL A 521 -9.11 18.27 -12.02
C VAL A 521 -10.26 18.59 -11.07
N GLU A 522 -10.13 18.30 -9.78
CA GLU A 522 -11.19 18.59 -8.80
C GLU A 522 -11.42 20.09 -8.63
N SER A 523 -10.37 20.90 -8.68
CA SER A 523 -10.52 22.36 -8.71
C SER A 523 -11.29 22.83 -9.94
N ARG A 524 -10.95 22.33 -11.13
CA ARG A 524 -11.65 22.68 -12.38
C ARG A 524 -13.12 22.29 -12.35
N LYS A 525 -13.45 21.10 -11.81
CA LYS A 525 -14.84 20.67 -11.60
C LYS A 525 -15.60 21.61 -10.67
N TYR A 526 -14.99 22.00 -9.55
CA TYR A 526 -15.58 22.95 -8.60
C TYR A 526 -15.88 24.32 -9.23
N TYR A 527 -14.94 24.89 -9.98
CA TYR A 527 -15.20 26.18 -10.63
C TYR A 527 -16.21 26.06 -11.77
N LYS A 528 -16.25 24.94 -12.49
CA LYS A 528 -17.28 24.66 -13.50
C LYS A 528 -18.68 24.61 -12.89
N SER A 529 -18.86 23.89 -11.78
CA SER A 529 -20.16 23.82 -11.10
C SER A 529 -20.58 25.19 -10.54
N LYS A 530 -19.63 25.95 -9.99
CA LYS A 530 -19.89 27.31 -9.51
C LYS A 530 -20.33 28.26 -10.62
N MET A 531 -19.71 28.19 -11.81
CA MET A 531 -20.11 29.01 -12.97
C MET A 531 -21.49 28.62 -13.51
N ALA A 532 -21.88 27.34 -13.45
CA ALA A 532 -23.21 26.88 -13.87
C ALA A 532 -24.34 27.34 -12.93
N GLN A 533 -24.03 27.66 -11.67
CA GLN A 533 -25.00 28.12 -10.67
C GLN A 533 -25.22 29.64 -10.67
N VAL A 534 -24.42 30.41 -11.41
CA VAL A 534 -24.66 31.85 -11.57
C VAL A 534 -25.72 32.04 -12.66
N PRO A 535 -26.90 32.62 -12.36
CA PRO A 535 -27.91 32.86 -13.37
C PRO A 535 -27.31 33.79 -14.44
N LYS A 536 -27.41 33.38 -15.71
CA LYS A 536 -27.10 34.25 -16.85
C LYS A 536 -28.07 35.43 -16.76
N LYS A 537 -27.56 36.60 -16.38
CA LYS A 537 -28.30 37.86 -16.42
C LYS A 537 -28.47 38.33 -17.85
#